data_AF-A0A1G7M0E5-F1
#
_entry.id   AF-A0A1G7M0E5-F1
#
_cell.length_a   1.000
_cell.length_b   1.000
_cell.length_c   1.000
_cell.angle_alpha   90.00
_cell.angle_beta   90.00
_cell.angle_gamma   90.00
#
_symmetry.space_group_name_H-M   'P 1'
#
loop_
_entity.id
_entity.type
_entity.pdbx_description
1 polymer ?
#
loop_
_entity_poly.entity_id
_entity_poly.type
_entity_poly.pdbx_seq_one_letter_code
_entity_poly.pdbx_strand_id
1 'polypeptide(L)'
;MSVPRTLRMAAEDFAALAGCHPTAPALAVLRDGQVSRRLLMLKGVADTARRKVPALWEETGAAEGWELCTRARVTDVAAYERVLLHPHLGVWLARCLRALTGVGPAAGLAPDLSRLRALGAVAALRAGLRPHLTLRAPDGLLWLPTFGTVRVPPDTEAVRLDGWKVELPGRTLALGVPREEWSATVGPLLAPRTVDIAASGTAPPLSVVVEDNDVYRDVHGHPVQGRQTSRQLAAWRHAVKEAWQLLTDTVPERAAACAGLWSALVPLRPSSDQHGLSSSTREAYGAVAVASESDPARLAEAVLHETAHIALAALVDLVDLVDPHDRTRHTVGWRPDPRPVAAVLTGIYAHLAVLEFWRRRARNTRGAEAREAGARLHRHGAHVAEALAMLDGHPALTTPGAVFLRHMVDEAERCGFRPDGCRAIHPGGGPSRASLVRATPGDPAALEGTRYTSLPSQVEAGHDGAAGADEKASAIETRRGAWGQSTAEWCRESETNTHYCA
;
A
#
# COMPACT_ATOMS: atom_id res chain seq x y z
N MET A 1 -18.05 9.12 18.07
CA MET A 1 -17.32 8.05 17.37
C MET A 1 -18.17 6.79 17.40
N SER A 2 -18.33 6.08 16.28
CA SER A 2 -19.17 4.88 16.19
C SER A 2 -18.63 3.74 17.07
N VAL A 3 -19.53 2.92 17.60
CA VAL A 3 -19.25 1.66 18.30
C VAL A 3 -18.25 0.80 17.49
N PRO A 4 -17.30 0.08 18.12
CA PRO A 4 -16.41 -0.83 17.42
C PRO A 4 -17.20 -1.75 16.50
N ARG A 5 -16.89 -1.71 15.19
CA ARG A 5 -17.55 -2.55 14.19
C ARG A 5 -16.81 -3.88 14.12
N THR A 6 -17.47 -4.97 14.51
CA THR A 6 -16.93 -6.31 14.29
C THR A 6 -17.01 -6.63 12.81
N LEU A 7 -15.86 -6.87 12.20
CA LEU A 7 -15.78 -7.42 10.84
C LEU A 7 -15.84 -8.94 10.92
N ARG A 8 -16.59 -9.55 10.00
CA ARG A 8 -16.76 -11.00 9.93
C ARG A 8 -16.61 -11.43 8.47
N MET A 9 -15.88 -12.51 8.26
CA MET A 9 -15.71 -13.16 6.97
C MET A 9 -16.25 -14.58 7.09
N ALA A 10 -17.03 -15.04 6.12
CA ALA A 10 -17.49 -16.43 6.11
C ALA A 10 -16.31 -17.37 5.86
N ALA A 11 -16.41 -18.63 6.31
CA ALA A 11 -15.36 -19.61 6.10
C ALA A 11 -15.09 -19.86 4.60
N GLU A 12 -16.14 -19.84 3.77
CA GLU A 12 -16.05 -19.94 2.31
C GLU A 12 -15.33 -18.74 1.67
N ASP A 13 -15.60 -17.52 2.15
CA ASP A 13 -14.92 -16.30 1.69
C ASP A 13 -13.44 -16.31 2.08
N PHE A 14 -13.12 -16.81 3.27
CA PHE A 14 -11.74 -16.97 3.75
C PHE A 14 -10.98 -18.01 2.94
N ALA A 15 -11.60 -19.16 2.64
CA ALA A 15 -11.04 -20.19 1.78
C ALA A 15 -10.83 -19.68 0.34
N ALA A 16 -11.80 -18.93 -0.20
CA ALA A 16 -11.72 -18.35 -1.52
C ALA A 16 -10.60 -17.31 -1.62
N LEU A 17 -10.46 -16.46 -0.60
CA LEU A 17 -9.32 -15.55 -0.47
C LEU A 17 -8.01 -16.34 -0.40
N ALA A 18 -7.91 -17.40 0.43
CA ALA A 18 -6.71 -18.23 0.53
C ALA A 18 -6.30 -18.88 -0.80
N GLY A 19 -7.25 -19.33 -1.62
CA GLY A 19 -6.99 -19.82 -2.98
C GLY A 19 -6.76 -18.73 -4.02
N CYS A 20 -6.54 -17.48 -3.60
CA CYS A 20 -6.33 -16.30 -4.46
C CYS A 20 -7.50 -15.99 -5.43
N HIS A 21 -8.73 -16.32 -5.05
CA HIS A 21 -9.94 -16.01 -5.80
C HIS A 21 -11.00 -15.34 -4.89
N PRO A 22 -10.67 -14.19 -4.26
CA PRO A 22 -11.54 -13.58 -3.27
C PRO A 22 -12.88 -13.17 -3.87
N THR A 23 -13.94 -13.51 -3.15
CA THR A 23 -15.32 -13.16 -3.49
C THR A 23 -15.58 -11.67 -3.24
N ALA A 24 -16.66 -11.13 -3.82
CA ALA A 24 -17.07 -9.75 -3.53
C ALA A 24 -17.32 -9.48 -2.03
N PRO A 25 -17.97 -10.38 -1.26
CA PRO A 25 -18.05 -10.25 0.20
C PRO A 25 -16.67 -10.22 0.90
N ALA A 26 -15.73 -11.07 0.50
CA ALA A 26 -14.37 -11.05 1.05
C ALA A 26 -13.69 -9.69 0.81
N LEU A 27 -13.76 -9.17 -0.42
CA LEU A 27 -13.20 -7.86 -0.78
C LEU A 27 -13.86 -6.71 0.00
N ALA A 28 -15.17 -6.78 0.25
CA ALA A 28 -15.87 -5.80 1.07
C ALA A 28 -15.35 -5.80 2.53
N VAL A 29 -15.09 -6.98 3.11
CA VAL A 29 -14.49 -7.10 4.45
C VAL A 29 -13.08 -6.50 4.48
N LEU A 30 -12.24 -6.79 3.48
CA LEU A 30 -10.89 -6.21 3.38
C LEU A 30 -10.95 -4.68 3.28
N ARG A 31 -11.83 -4.17 2.43
CA ARG A 31 -12.05 -2.72 2.26
C ARG A 31 -12.51 -2.05 3.56
N ASP A 32 -13.51 -2.63 4.23
CA ASP A 32 -14.04 -2.10 5.51
C ASP A 32 -12.96 -2.16 6.61
N GLY A 33 -12.11 -3.18 6.58
CA GLY A 33 -10.91 -3.28 7.41
C GLY A 33 -9.94 -2.11 7.20
N GLN A 34 -9.63 -1.80 5.94
CA GLN A 34 -8.77 -0.67 5.60
C GLN A 34 -9.38 0.68 5.98
N VAL A 35 -10.69 0.87 5.80
CA VAL A 35 -11.39 2.07 6.29
C VAL A 35 -11.24 2.20 7.81
N SER A 36 -11.53 1.12 8.55
CA SER A 36 -11.42 1.10 10.02
C SER A 36 -10.01 1.43 10.49
N ARG A 37 -9.00 0.79 9.88
CA ARG A 37 -7.58 1.03 10.15
C ARG A 37 -7.20 2.49 9.90
N ARG A 38 -7.56 3.06 8.74
CA ARG A 38 -7.22 4.45 8.39
C ARG A 38 -7.94 5.47 9.28
N LEU A 39 -9.18 5.20 9.68
CA LEU A 39 -9.88 6.00 10.69
C LEU A 39 -9.15 5.98 12.04
N LEU A 40 -8.69 4.81 12.48
CA LEU A 40 -7.94 4.67 13.72
C LEU A 40 -6.59 5.39 13.64
N MET A 41 -5.88 5.26 12.52
CA MET A 41 -4.61 5.96 12.29
C MET A 41 -4.81 7.48 12.29
N LEU A 42 -5.82 7.99 11.58
CA LEU A 42 -6.15 9.42 11.53
C LEU A 42 -6.51 9.96 12.92
N LYS A 43 -7.31 9.21 13.69
CA LYS A 43 -7.58 9.54 15.10
C LYS A 43 -6.29 9.53 15.93
N GLY A 44 -5.44 8.52 15.75
CA GLY A 44 -4.16 8.40 16.44
C GLY A 44 -3.24 9.60 16.20
N VAL A 45 -3.19 10.09 14.95
CA VAL A 45 -2.48 11.33 14.59
C VAL A 45 -3.07 12.51 15.36
N ALA A 46 -4.39 12.73 15.29
CA ALA A 46 -5.04 13.87 15.93
C ALA A 46 -4.90 13.86 17.46
N ASP A 47 -5.17 12.73 18.11
CA ASP A 47 -5.07 12.59 19.57
C ASP A 47 -3.63 12.77 20.04
N THR A 48 -2.66 12.17 19.34
CA THR A 48 -1.25 12.25 19.76
C THR A 48 -0.69 13.64 19.52
N ALA A 49 -1.03 14.28 18.39
CA ALA A 49 -0.61 15.65 18.10
C ALA A 49 -1.16 16.65 19.12
N ARG A 50 -2.47 16.59 19.44
CA ARG A 50 -3.08 17.45 20.47
C ARG A 50 -2.43 17.31 21.83
N ARG A 51 -2.01 16.09 22.22
CA ARG A 51 -1.35 15.85 23.50
C ARG A 51 0.12 16.28 23.51
N LYS A 52 0.88 15.93 22.47
CA LYS A 52 2.35 16.08 22.47
C LYS A 52 2.84 17.38 21.85
N VAL A 53 2.14 17.92 20.86
CA VAL A 53 2.54 19.12 20.11
C VAL A 53 1.33 20.07 19.90
N PRO A 54 0.63 20.49 20.96
CA PRO A 54 -0.61 21.28 20.85
C PRO A 54 -0.41 22.61 20.10
N ALA A 55 0.70 23.32 20.33
CA ALA A 55 0.99 24.57 19.62
C ALA A 55 1.09 24.33 18.10
N LEU A 56 1.85 23.32 17.68
CA LEU A 56 2.00 22.98 16.27
C LEU A 56 0.68 22.51 15.63
N TRP A 57 -0.16 21.80 16.38
CA TRP A 57 -1.49 21.37 15.93
C TRP A 57 -2.39 22.57 15.56
N GLU A 58 -2.35 23.64 16.35
CA GLU A 58 -3.09 24.88 16.07
C GLU A 58 -2.42 25.69 14.94
N GLU A 59 -1.11 25.93 15.02
CA GLU A 59 -0.35 26.76 14.06
C GLU A 59 -0.43 26.23 12.62
N THR A 60 -0.47 24.90 12.45
CA THR A 60 -0.56 24.26 11.14
C THR A 60 -1.98 24.25 10.57
N GLY A 61 -2.99 24.63 11.36
CA GLY A 61 -4.40 24.55 10.99
C GLY A 61 -4.94 23.11 10.94
N ALA A 62 -4.26 22.16 11.59
CA ALA A 62 -4.67 20.77 11.65
C ALA A 62 -6.00 20.61 12.42
N ALA A 63 -6.27 21.46 13.42
CA ALA A 63 -7.54 21.56 14.13
C ALA A 63 -8.74 21.74 13.18
N GLU A 64 -8.68 22.75 12.32
CA GLU A 64 -9.72 23.05 11.33
C GLU A 64 -9.86 21.92 10.29
N GLY A 65 -8.73 21.33 9.86
CA GLY A 65 -8.73 20.16 8.98
C GLY A 65 -9.46 18.95 9.57
N TRP A 66 -9.26 18.70 10.87
CA TRP A 66 -9.96 17.64 11.61
C TRP A 66 -11.47 17.88 11.70
N GLU A 67 -11.87 19.11 11.97
CA GLU A 67 -13.29 19.49 12.00
C GLU A 67 -13.94 19.29 10.64
N LEU A 68 -13.27 19.71 9.56
CA LEU A 68 -13.73 19.48 8.19
C LEU A 68 -13.87 17.99 7.87
N CYS A 69 -12.90 17.15 8.27
CA CYS A 69 -13.01 15.69 8.13
C CYS A 69 -14.24 15.14 8.85
N THR A 70 -14.49 15.61 10.07
CA THR A 70 -15.63 15.17 10.88
C THR A 70 -16.96 15.55 10.23
N ARG A 71 -17.09 16.80 9.76
CA ARG A 71 -18.28 17.26 9.04
C ARG A 71 -18.49 16.53 7.71
N ALA A 72 -17.43 16.33 6.94
CA ALA A 72 -17.47 15.61 5.67
C ALA A 72 -17.99 14.19 5.86
N ARG A 73 -17.48 13.46 6.87
CA ARG A 73 -17.92 12.11 7.19
C ARG A 73 -19.40 12.04 7.60
N VAL A 74 -19.90 13.02 8.35
CA VAL A 74 -21.32 13.10 8.74
C VAL A 74 -22.20 13.42 7.52
N THR A 75 -21.71 14.25 6.61
CA THR A 75 -22.45 14.70 5.42
C THR A 75 -22.57 13.59 4.38
N ASP A 76 -21.45 12.92 4.05
CA ASP A 76 -21.40 11.81 3.10
C ASP A 76 -20.25 10.87 3.47
N VAL A 77 -20.61 9.76 4.12
CA VAL A 77 -19.64 8.75 4.54
C VAL A 77 -18.95 8.08 3.34
N ALA A 78 -19.65 7.85 2.24
CA ALA A 78 -19.10 7.19 1.06
C ALA A 78 -18.11 8.10 0.32
N ALA A 79 -18.41 9.40 0.22
CA ALA A 79 -17.46 10.38 -0.30
C ALA A 79 -16.22 10.52 0.60
N TYR A 80 -16.42 10.57 1.91
CA TYR A 80 -15.31 10.63 2.87
C TYR A 80 -14.41 9.39 2.77
N GLU A 81 -14.99 8.20 2.73
CA GLU A 81 -14.22 6.95 2.62
C GLU A 81 -13.45 6.83 1.31
N ARG A 82 -13.96 7.38 0.20
CA ARG A 82 -13.19 7.44 -1.07
C ARG A 82 -11.91 8.27 -0.93
N VAL A 83 -11.97 9.39 -0.21
CA VAL A 83 -10.77 10.20 0.09
C VAL A 83 -9.87 9.45 1.07
N LEU A 84 -10.48 8.85 2.10
CA LEU A 84 -9.75 8.08 3.11
C LEU A 84 -9.00 6.89 2.49
N LEU A 85 -9.56 6.26 1.46
CA LEU A 85 -8.95 5.14 0.74
C LEU A 85 -7.98 5.53 -0.39
N HIS A 86 -7.72 6.84 -0.61
CA HIS A 86 -6.64 7.28 -1.50
C HIS A 86 -5.32 6.57 -1.12
N PRO A 87 -4.66 5.80 -2.00
CA PRO A 87 -3.61 4.87 -1.59
C PRO A 87 -2.53 5.50 -0.70
N HIS A 88 -1.98 6.62 -1.15
CA HIS A 88 -0.87 7.33 -0.49
C HIS A 88 -1.26 8.07 0.79
N LEU A 89 -2.56 8.15 1.13
CA LEU A 89 -2.99 8.66 2.42
C LEU A 89 -2.53 7.76 3.58
N GLY A 90 -2.49 6.44 3.38
CA GLY A 90 -2.01 5.50 4.39
C GLY A 90 -0.53 5.71 4.72
N VAL A 91 0.28 6.01 3.72
CA VAL A 91 1.71 6.39 3.87
C VAL A 91 1.85 7.66 4.70
N TRP A 92 1.09 8.71 4.37
CA TRP A 92 1.11 9.96 5.13
C TRP A 92 0.72 9.75 6.59
N LEU A 93 -0.34 8.98 6.85
CA LEU A 93 -0.78 8.65 8.20
C LEU A 93 0.30 7.91 9.00
N ALA A 94 0.91 6.89 8.39
CA ALA A 94 1.97 6.10 9.02
C ALA A 94 3.20 6.96 9.34
N ARG A 95 3.59 7.83 8.41
CA ARG A 95 4.67 8.82 8.59
C ARG A 95 4.38 9.78 9.75
N CYS A 96 3.19 10.36 9.81
CA CYS A 96 2.78 11.24 10.92
C CYS A 96 2.84 10.52 12.26
N LEU A 97 2.30 9.30 12.33
CA LEU A 97 2.31 8.50 13.56
C LEU A 97 3.74 8.20 14.03
N ARG A 98 4.63 7.74 13.13
CA ARG A 98 6.04 7.48 13.46
C ARG A 98 6.75 8.71 14.01
N ALA A 99 6.55 9.88 13.41
CA ALA A 99 7.14 11.14 13.88
C ALA A 99 6.58 11.52 15.27
N LEU A 100 5.27 11.40 15.49
CA LEU A 100 4.61 11.72 16.77
C LEU A 100 4.94 10.73 17.89
N THR A 101 5.26 9.48 17.57
CA THR A 101 5.67 8.46 18.55
C THR A 101 7.19 8.44 18.81
N GLY A 102 7.98 9.19 18.05
CA GLY A 102 9.44 9.24 18.18
C GLY A 102 10.17 8.06 17.53
N VAL A 103 9.46 7.25 16.73
CA VAL A 103 10.04 6.12 15.99
C VAL A 103 10.60 6.56 14.62
N GLY A 104 10.13 7.70 14.10
CA GLY A 104 10.60 8.28 12.85
C GLY A 104 11.13 9.71 13.01
N PRO A 105 11.72 10.27 11.94
CA PRO A 105 12.25 11.63 11.97
C PRO A 105 11.15 12.66 12.32
N ALA A 106 11.44 13.53 13.29
CA ALA A 106 10.58 14.67 13.59
C ALA A 106 10.64 15.75 12.50
N ALA A 107 11.71 15.76 11.70
CA ALA A 107 11.88 16.65 10.56
C ALA A 107 10.74 16.45 9.54
N GLY A 108 9.99 17.52 9.28
CA GLY A 108 8.86 17.52 8.35
C GLY A 108 7.48 17.30 8.98
N LEU A 109 7.39 17.13 10.32
CA LEU A 109 6.09 16.98 11.00
C LEU A 109 5.17 18.20 10.80
N ALA A 110 5.71 19.42 10.82
CA ALA A 110 4.94 20.64 10.61
C ALA A 110 4.26 20.71 9.22
N PRO A 111 5.01 20.54 8.10
CA PRO A 111 4.40 20.33 6.78
C PRO A 111 3.35 19.21 6.75
N ASP A 112 3.64 18.06 7.35
CA ASP A 112 2.73 16.92 7.35
C ASP A 112 1.43 17.18 8.12
N LEU A 113 1.47 17.88 9.26
CA LEU A 113 0.26 18.26 10.00
C LEU A 113 -0.55 19.32 9.24
N SER A 114 0.11 20.27 8.55
CA SER A 114 -0.58 21.27 7.74
C SER A 114 -1.42 20.64 6.61
N ARG A 115 -0.99 19.48 6.12
CA ARG A 115 -1.70 18.70 5.09
C ARG A 115 -3.00 18.08 5.59
N LEU A 116 -3.23 17.97 6.91
CA LEU A 116 -4.55 17.59 7.44
C LEU A 116 -5.62 18.63 7.07
N ARG A 117 -5.27 19.91 6.99
CA ARG A 117 -6.18 20.96 6.53
C ARG A 117 -6.59 20.76 5.08
N ALA A 118 -5.64 20.37 4.23
CA ALA A 118 -5.90 20.04 2.83
C ALA A 118 -6.74 18.76 2.68
N LEU A 119 -6.46 17.71 3.46
CA LEU A 119 -7.30 16.51 3.54
C LEU A 119 -8.75 16.85 3.90
N GLY A 120 -8.95 17.65 4.96
CA GLY A 120 -10.26 18.11 5.39
C GLY A 120 -10.99 18.88 4.31
N ALA A 121 -10.30 19.77 3.60
CA ALA A 121 -10.87 20.52 2.48
C ALA A 121 -11.33 19.62 1.33
N VAL A 122 -10.50 18.66 0.89
CA VAL A 122 -10.87 17.69 -0.15
C VAL A 122 -12.07 16.86 0.29
N ALA A 123 -12.02 16.33 1.51
CA ALA A 123 -13.12 15.54 2.07
C ALA A 123 -14.44 16.33 2.08
N ALA A 124 -14.40 17.60 2.50
CA ALA A 124 -15.55 18.48 2.50
C ALA A 124 -16.09 18.73 1.08
N LEU A 125 -15.21 19.01 0.11
CA LEU A 125 -15.61 19.20 -1.29
C LEU A 125 -16.26 17.95 -1.89
N ARG A 126 -15.65 16.78 -1.67
CA ARG A 126 -16.20 15.48 -2.14
C ARG A 126 -17.55 15.17 -1.51
N ALA A 127 -17.79 15.60 -0.27
CA ALA A 127 -19.06 15.49 0.44
C ALA A 127 -20.08 16.59 0.06
N GLY A 128 -19.78 17.45 -0.92
CA GLY A 128 -20.70 18.49 -1.41
C GLY A 128 -20.68 19.81 -0.60
N LEU A 129 -19.80 19.93 0.39
CA LEU A 129 -19.61 21.17 1.15
C LEU A 129 -18.75 22.16 0.34
N ARG A 130 -18.86 23.46 0.66
CA ARG A 130 -18.02 24.52 0.07
C ARG A 130 -17.23 25.23 1.16
N PRO A 131 -16.05 24.72 1.53
CA PRO A 131 -15.24 25.31 2.58
C PRO A 131 -14.50 26.55 2.05
N HIS A 132 -14.23 27.51 2.95
CA HIS A 132 -13.50 28.75 2.65
C HIS A 132 -12.35 28.85 3.63
N LEU A 133 -11.12 28.62 3.16
CA LEU A 133 -9.96 28.54 4.04
C LEU A 133 -8.64 28.82 3.32
N THR A 134 -7.60 29.04 4.11
CA THR A 134 -6.23 29.19 3.62
C THR A 134 -5.48 27.87 3.80
N LEU A 135 -4.86 27.37 2.73
CA LEU A 135 -4.08 26.13 2.71
C LEU A 135 -2.60 26.44 2.57
N ARG A 136 -1.76 25.76 3.34
CA ARG A 136 -0.30 25.83 3.22
C ARG A 136 0.17 24.99 2.03
N ALA A 137 1.20 25.45 1.35
CA ALA A 137 1.83 24.77 0.23
C ALA A 137 3.33 24.56 0.49
N PRO A 138 3.68 23.72 1.48
CA PRO A 138 5.09 23.46 1.77
C PRO A 138 5.82 22.96 0.52
N ASP A 139 7.05 23.41 0.33
CA ASP A 139 7.90 23.08 -0.81
C ASP A 139 7.30 23.48 -2.18
N GLY A 140 6.44 24.51 -2.19
CA GLY A 140 5.78 24.99 -3.40
C GLY A 140 4.70 24.04 -3.94
N LEU A 141 4.22 23.11 -3.11
CA LEU A 141 3.23 22.11 -3.48
C LEU A 141 2.05 22.08 -2.51
N LEU A 142 0.87 22.40 -3.02
CA LEU A 142 -0.40 22.14 -2.33
C LEU A 142 -0.89 20.74 -2.70
N TRP A 143 -0.78 19.81 -1.76
CA TRP A 143 -1.29 18.45 -1.89
C TRP A 143 -2.80 18.39 -1.65
N LEU A 144 -3.57 17.85 -2.61
CA LEU A 144 -5.02 17.71 -2.53
C LEU A 144 -5.39 16.25 -2.87
N PRO A 145 -5.44 15.33 -1.89
CA PRO A 145 -5.67 13.90 -2.17
C PRO A 145 -6.91 13.70 -3.05
N THR A 146 -6.88 12.80 -4.02
CA THR A 146 -7.93 12.60 -5.04
C THR A 146 -8.21 13.76 -6.03
N PHE A 147 -7.66 14.96 -5.82
CA PHE A 147 -7.70 16.08 -6.79
C PHE A 147 -6.32 16.40 -7.37
N GLY A 148 -5.26 15.74 -6.90
CA GLY A 148 -3.89 15.85 -7.38
C GLY A 148 -3.07 16.85 -6.57
N THR A 149 -2.12 17.50 -7.23
CA THR A 149 -1.22 18.47 -6.57
C THR A 149 -1.23 19.79 -7.34
N VAL A 150 -1.28 20.91 -6.62
CA VAL A 150 -1.14 22.25 -7.20
C VAL A 150 0.27 22.77 -6.92
N ARG A 151 1.04 23.03 -7.98
CA ARG A 151 2.29 23.78 -7.93
C ARG A 151 1.97 25.25 -7.71
N VAL A 152 2.58 25.83 -6.67
CA VAL A 152 2.49 27.25 -6.37
C VAL A 152 3.84 27.93 -6.63
N PRO A 153 3.88 29.24 -6.90
CA PRO A 153 5.14 29.97 -7.00
C PRO A 153 6.01 29.78 -5.74
N PRO A 154 7.36 29.76 -5.85
CA PRO A 154 8.26 29.49 -4.72
C PRO A 154 8.03 30.35 -3.47
N ASP A 155 7.61 31.60 -3.65
CA ASP A 155 7.38 32.55 -2.56
C ASP A 155 5.94 32.51 -2.00
N THR A 156 5.11 31.56 -2.46
CA THR A 156 3.73 31.41 -2.01
C THR A 156 3.63 30.42 -0.86
N GLU A 157 3.61 30.92 0.37
CA GLU A 157 3.47 30.06 1.56
C GLU A 157 2.06 29.46 1.71
N ALA A 158 1.05 30.18 1.24
CA ALA A 158 -0.34 29.82 1.44
C ALA A 158 -1.22 30.29 0.28
N VAL A 159 -2.30 29.54 0.05
CA VAL A 159 -3.26 29.78 -1.04
C VAL A 159 -4.68 29.72 -0.50
N ARG A 160 -5.57 30.58 -1.00
CA ARG A 160 -6.97 30.60 -0.60
C ARG A 160 -7.75 29.56 -1.40
N LEU A 161 -8.53 28.75 -0.70
CA LEU A 161 -9.53 27.86 -1.27
C LEU A 161 -10.91 28.47 -1.00
N ASP A 162 -11.64 28.79 -2.06
CA ASP A 162 -13.03 29.25 -2.06
C ASP A 162 -13.90 28.20 -2.78
N GLY A 163 -14.46 27.28 -1.99
CA GLY A 163 -15.17 26.12 -2.51
C GLY A 163 -14.28 25.33 -3.49
N TRP A 164 -14.64 25.30 -4.77
CA TRP A 164 -13.91 24.55 -5.80
C TRP A 164 -12.83 25.38 -6.49
N LYS A 165 -12.53 26.57 -5.99
CA LYS A 165 -11.56 27.49 -6.59
C LYS A 165 -10.34 27.62 -5.68
N VAL A 166 -9.17 27.29 -6.20
CA VAL A 166 -7.88 27.62 -5.59
C VAL A 166 -7.40 28.93 -6.20
N GLU A 167 -7.17 29.92 -5.36
CA GLU A 167 -6.66 31.23 -5.77
C GLU A 167 -5.15 31.28 -5.59
N LEU A 168 -4.47 31.48 -6.71
CA LEU A 168 -3.05 31.70 -6.80
C LEU A 168 -2.76 33.17 -7.15
N PRO A 169 -1.54 33.67 -6.90
CA PRO A 169 -1.14 34.98 -7.40
C PRO A 169 -1.39 35.12 -8.91
N GLY A 170 -2.24 36.08 -9.29
CA GLY A 170 -2.57 36.38 -10.69
C GLY A 170 -3.44 35.35 -11.42
N ARG A 171 -3.97 34.31 -10.76
CA ARG A 171 -4.85 33.32 -11.41
C ARG A 171 -5.74 32.53 -10.45
N THR A 172 -6.91 32.12 -10.93
CA THR A 172 -7.80 31.20 -10.19
C THR A 172 -7.87 29.85 -10.91
N LEU A 173 -7.77 28.76 -10.15
CA LEU A 173 -7.87 27.39 -10.63
C LEU A 173 -9.16 26.74 -10.14
N ALA A 174 -10.01 26.30 -11.06
CA ALA A 174 -11.13 25.41 -10.72
C ALA A 174 -10.63 23.97 -10.52
N LEU A 175 -11.00 23.36 -9.39
CA LEU A 175 -10.82 21.95 -9.06
C LEU A 175 -11.98 21.12 -9.64
N GLY A 176 -11.75 19.82 -9.85
CA GLY A 176 -12.81 18.87 -10.22
C GLY A 176 -13.34 18.97 -11.65
N VAL A 177 -12.84 19.91 -12.46
CA VAL A 177 -13.18 20.03 -13.88
C VAL A 177 -12.23 19.17 -14.71
N PRO A 178 -12.72 18.32 -15.62
CA PRO A 178 -11.87 17.62 -16.59
C PRO A 178 -11.01 18.63 -17.34
N ARG A 179 -9.71 18.36 -17.41
CA ARG A 179 -8.74 19.23 -18.08
C ARG A 179 -8.14 18.53 -19.28
N GLU A 180 -7.81 19.31 -20.30
CA GLU A 180 -7.07 18.82 -21.45
C GLU A 180 -5.77 18.15 -21.00
N GLU A 181 -5.42 17.03 -21.62
CA GLU A 181 -4.30 16.18 -21.22
C GLU A 181 -2.96 16.94 -21.16
N TRP A 182 -2.75 17.88 -22.09
CA TRP A 182 -1.58 18.77 -22.09
C TRP A 182 -1.57 19.70 -20.88
N SER A 183 -2.71 20.32 -20.56
CA SER A 183 -2.84 21.22 -19.41
C SER A 183 -2.68 20.49 -18.07
N ALA A 184 -3.04 19.20 -18.01
CA ALA A 184 -2.74 18.33 -16.88
C ALA A 184 -1.22 18.03 -16.76
N THR A 185 -0.44 18.19 -17.83
CA THR A 185 1.00 17.90 -17.82
C THR A 185 1.85 19.14 -17.51
N VAL A 186 1.46 20.31 -18.02
CA VAL A 186 2.27 21.56 -18.01
C VAL A 186 1.64 22.68 -17.16
N GLY A 187 0.48 22.45 -16.56
CA GLY A 187 -0.22 23.43 -15.73
C GLY A 187 0.20 23.45 -14.24
N PRO A 188 -0.26 24.47 -13.49
CA PRO A 188 -0.06 24.51 -12.05
C PRO A 188 -0.82 23.40 -11.33
N LEU A 189 -1.99 22.97 -11.83
CA LEU A 189 -2.70 21.81 -11.29
C LEU A 189 -2.29 20.54 -12.04
N LEU A 190 -1.65 19.63 -11.32
CA LEU A 190 -1.36 18.27 -11.76
C LEU A 190 -2.54 17.37 -11.37
N ALA A 191 -3.60 17.40 -12.18
CA ALA A 191 -4.81 16.60 -11.92
C ALA A 191 -4.51 15.08 -12.04
N PRO A 192 -5.19 14.21 -11.28
CA PRO A 192 -5.13 12.76 -11.47
C PRO A 192 -5.54 12.38 -12.89
N ARG A 193 -4.91 11.34 -13.44
CA ARG A 193 -5.20 10.85 -14.80
C ARG A 193 -5.60 9.39 -14.73
N THR A 194 -6.83 9.10 -15.12
CA THR A 194 -7.39 7.75 -15.02
C THR A 194 -7.32 7.02 -16.36
N VAL A 195 -7.08 5.71 -16.28
CA VAL A 195 -7.32 4.74 -17.35
C VAL A 195 -8.64 4.06 -17.00
N ASP A 196 -9.68 4.39 -17.75
CA ASP A 196 -11.02 3.81 -17.60
C ASP A 196 -11.27 2.80 -18.72
N ILE A 197 -11.65 1.59 -18.35
CA ILE A 197 -12.05 0.51 -19.26
C ILE A 197 -13.47 0.09 -18.90
N ALA A 198 -14.37 0.19 -19.86
CA ALA A 198 -15.76 -0.20 -19.69
C ALA A 198 -15.89 -1.73 -19.50
N ALA A 199 -16.96 -2.15 -18.83
CA ALA A 199 -17.32 -3.55 -18.75
C ALA A 199 -17.57 -4.14 -20.15
N SER A 200 -17.20 -5.40 -20.36
CA SER A 200 -17.39 -6.11 -21.62
C SER A 200 -17.75 -7.57 -21.38
N GLY A 201 -18.96 -7.99 -21.75
CA GLY A 201 -19.46 -9.33 -21.44
C GLY A 201 -19.46 -9.59 -19.93
N THR A 202 -18.75 -10.63 -19.48
CA THR A 202 -18.58 -10.96 -18.06
C THR A 202 -17.40 -10.23 -17.39
N ALA A 203 -16.62 -9.44 -18.15
CA ALA A 203 -15.49 -8.69 -17.63
C ALA A 203 -15.96 -7.45 -16.84
N PRO A 204 -15.49 -7.26 -15.60
CA PRO A 204 -15.82 -6.07 -14.82
C PRO A 204 -15.12 -4.82 -15.41
N PRO A 205 -15.67 -3.62 -15.14
CA PRO A 205 -14.99 -2.39 -15.51
C PRO A 205 -13.71 -2.20 -14.68
N LEU A 206 -12.75 -1.45 -15.23
CA LEU A 206 -11.51 -1.08 -14.54
C LEU A 206 -11.35 0.45 -14.56
N SER A 207 -10.97 1.02 -13.42
CA SER A 207 -10.62 2.46 -13.31
C SER A 207 -9.36 2.57 -12.47
N VAL A 208 -8.23 2.90 -13.10
CA VAL A 208 -6.93 3.01 -12.43
C VAL A 208 -6.35 4.40 -12.64
N VAL A 209 -5.96 5.06 -11.55
CA VAL A 209 -5.22 6.33 -11.62
C VAL A 209 -3.76 6.05 -11.94
N VAL A 210 -3.22 6.67 -13.00
CA VAL A 210 -1.77 6.73 -13.23
C VAL A 210 -1.20 7.76 -12.27
N GLU A 211 -0.62 7.27 -11.18
CA GLU A 211 -0.14 8.07 -10.06
C GLU A 211 1.33 8.46 -10.25
N ASP A 212 1.51 9.71 -10.63
CA ASP A 212 2.79 10.30 -10.99
C ASP A 212 3.02 11.69 -10.39
N ASN A 213 2.20 12.07 -9.40
CA ASN A 213 2.20 13.41 -8.82
C ASN A 213 2.03 13.45 -7.29
N ASP A 214 1.53 12.38 -6.65
CA ASP A 214 1.41 12.35 -5.20
C ASP A 214 2.79 12.43 -4.54
N VAL A 215 2.89 13.25 -3.49
CA VAL A 215 4.12 13.55 -2.76
C VAL A 215 4.60 12.40 -1.88
N TYR A 216 3.74 11.41 -1.62
CA TYR A 216 4.02 10.23 -0.81
C TYR A 216 4.13 8.93 -1.63
N ARG A 217 4.20 9.01 -2.97
CA ARG A 217 4.27 7.82 -3.84
C ARG A 217 5.61 7.10 -3.87
N ASP A 218 6.67 7.74 -3.40
CA ASP A 218 8.02 7.15 -3.40
C ASP A 218 8.23 6.25 -2.17
N VAL A 219 7.49 5.13 -2.14
CA VAL A 219 7.50 4.15 -1.03
C VAL A 219 7.81 2.73 -1.48
N HIS A 220 8.01 2.51 -2.77
CA HIS A 220 8.08 1.18 -3.35
C HIS A 220 9.48 0.55 -3.30
N GLY A 221 10.46 1.22 -2.68
CA GLY A 221 11.87 0.79 -2.66
C GLY A 221 12.59 0.94 -4.00
N HIS A 222 11.91 1.50 -5.01
CA HIS A 222 12.42 1.71 -6.36
C HIS A 222 12.12 3.13 -6.84
N PRO A 223 13.05 3.78 -7.56
CA PRO A 223 12.84 5.14 -8.03
C PRO A 223 11.58 5.26 -8.89
N VAL A 224 10.65 6.11 -8.47
CA VAL A 224 9.46 6.44 -9.25
C VAL A 224 9.80 7.37 -10.43
N GLN A 225 9.00 7.33 -11.48
CA GLN A 225 9.05 8.33 -12.54
C GLN A 225 8.36 9.63 -12.12
N GLY A 226 8.75 10.73 -12.75
CA GLY A 226 8.04 12.01 -12.63
C GLY A 226 6.71 12.01 -13.40
N ARG A 227 6.12 13.20 -13.54
CA ARG A 227 4.90 13.42 -14.32
C ARG A 227 5.05 12.84 -15.74
N GLN A 228 4.15 11.95 -16.12
CA GLN A 228 4.20 11.29 -17.42
C GLN A 228 3.84 12.27 -18.56
N THR A 229 4.59 12.23 -19.65
CA THR A 229 4.24 12.93 -20.90
C THR A 229 2.97 12.33 -21.53
N SER A 230 2.31 13.03 -22.46
CA SER A 230 1.15 12.49 -23.17
C SER A 230 1.48 11.19 -23.91
N ARG A 231 2.68 11.06 -24.48
CA ARG A 231 3.14 9.82 -25.13
C ARG A 231 3.25 8.66 -24.14
N GLN A 232 3.85 8.90 -22.98
CA GLN A 232 3.97 7.87 -21.93
C GLN A 232 2.60 7.48 -21.37
N LEU A 233 1.70 8.46 -21.17
CA LEU A 233 0.34 8.17 -20.71
C LEU A 233 -0.45 7.35 -21.74
N ALA A 234 -0.33 7.65 -23.02
CA ALA A 234 -0.93 6.85 -24.09
C ALA A 234 -0.40 5.42 -24.10
N ALA A 235 0.91 5.23 -23.88
CA ALA A 235 1.51 3.90 -23.73
C ALA A 235 0.96 3.15 -22.52
N TRP A 236 0.82 3.81 -21.36
CA TRP A 236 0.19 3.20 -20.18
C TRP A 236 -1.27 2.81 -20.43
N ARG A 237 -2.07 3.68 -21.06
CA ARG A 237 -3.46 3.36 -21.44
C ARG A 237 -3.53 2.12 -22.32
N HIS A 238 -2.64 2.01 -23.29
CA HIS A 238 -2.58 0.86 -24.19
C HIS A 238 -2.18 -0.42 -23.44
N ALA A 239 -1.07 -0.39 -22.70
CA ALA A 239 -0.57 -1.54 -21.95
C ALA A 239 -1.59 -2.03 -20.91
N VAL A 240 -2.20 -1.12 -20.14
CA VAL A 240 -3.25 -1.47 -19.16
C VAL A 240 -4.45 -2.10 -19.86
N LYS A 241 -4.85 -1.59 -21.03
CA LYS A 241 -5.97 -2.17 -21.79
C LYS A 241 -5.66 -3.59 -22.26
N GLU A 242 -4.49 -3.82 -22.84
CA GLU A 242 -4.10 -5.15 -23.32
C GLU A 242 -3.93 -6.16 -22.18
N ALA A 243 -3.28 -5.75 -21.09
CA ALA A 243 -3.14 -6.59 -19.90
C ALA A 243 -4.50 -6.91 -19.27
N TRP A 244 -5.39 -5.92 -19.18
CA TRP A 244 -6.74 -6.12 -18.65
C TRP A 244 -7.55 -7.09 -19.49
N GLN A 245 -7.54 -6.92 -20.82
CA GLN A 245 -8.20 -7.85 -21.73
C GLN A 245 -7.66 -9.27 -21.55
N LEU A 246 -6.33 -9.42 -21.47
CA LEU A 246 -5.72 -10.72 -21.27
C LEU A 246 -6.11 -11.36 -19.93
N LEU A 247 -6.20 -10.57 -18.85
CA LEU A 247 -6.67 -11.04 -17.54
C LEU A 247 -8.12 -11.48 -17.59
N THR A 248 -9.01 -10.70 -18.20
CA THR A 248 -10.43 -11.02 -18.27
C THR A 248 -10.73 -12.22 -19.17
N ASP A 249 -9.95 -12.41 -20.24
CA ASP A 249 -10.10 -13.54 -21.16
C ASP A 249 -9.51 -14.83 -20.57
N THR A 250 -8.47 -14.71 -19.72
CA THR A 250 -7.76 -15.86 -19.17
C THR A 250 -8.30 -16.28 -17.79
N VAL A 251 -8.46 -15.34 -16.87
CA VAL A 251 -8.83 -15.57 -15.45
C VAL A 251 -9.87 -14.54 -14.95
N PRO A 252 -11.09 -14.53 -15.52
CA PRO A 252 -12.12 -13.53 -15.20
C PRO A 252 -12.44 -13.44 -13.70
N GLU A 253 -12.39 -14.57 -12.98
CA GLU A 253 -12.61 -14.62 -11.54
C GLU A 253 -11.56 -13.84 -10.74
N ARG A 254 -10.29 -13.83 -11.19
CA ARG A 254 -9.20 -13.08 -10.57
C ARG A 254 -9.18 -11.63 -11.04
N ALA A 255 -9.57 -11.38 -12.29
CA ALA A 255 -9.73 -10.03 -12.82
C ALA A 255 -10.74 -9.23 -11.97
N ALA A 256 -11.87 -9.82 -11.58
CA ALA A 256 -12.83 -9.14 -10.70
C ALA A 256 -12.23 -8.67 -9.36
N ALA A 257 -11.35 -9.48 -8.76
CA ALA A 257 -10.62 -9.08 -7.56
C ALA A 257 -9.65 -7.92 -7.83
N CYS A 258 -8.91 -7.98 -8.95
CA CYS A 258 -8.05 -6.88 -9.38
C CYS A 258 -8.83 -5.57 -9.59
N ALA A 259 -10.00 -5.59 -10.23
CA ALA A 259 -10.83 -4.40 -10.37
C ALA A 259 -11.23 -3.76 -9.03
N GLY A 260 -11.46 -4.59 -7.99
CA GLY A 260 -11.83 -4.12 -6.66
C GLY A 260 -10.67 -3.59 -5.80
N LEU A 261 -9.43 -3.95 -6.14
CA LEU A 261 -8.24 -3.65 -5.33
C LEU A 261 -7.28 -2.68 -6.01
N TRP A 262 -7.08 -2.80 -7.33
CA TRP A 262 -6.14 -2.00 -8.09
C TRP A 262 -6.76 -0.65 -8.45
N SER A 263 -6.38 0.39 -7.71
CA SER A 263 -6.92 1.75 -7.87
C SER A 263 -5.88 2.75 -8.38
N ALA A 264 -4.58 2.44 -8.24
CA ALA A 264 -3.50 3.28 -8.74
C ALA A 264 -2.38 2.45 -9.37
N LEU A 265 -1.85 2.93 -10.49
CA LEU A 265 -0.62 2.47 -11.13
C LEU A 265 0.46 3.52 -10.89
N VAL A 266 1.57 3.16 -10.26
CA VAL A 266 2.72 4.04 -10.02
C VAL A 266 3.85 3.70 -11.00
N PRO A 267 4.16 4.56 -11.98
CA PRO A 267 5.23 4.26 -12.94
C PRO A 267 6.61 4.26 -12.26
N LEU A 268 7.32 3.13 -12.32
CA LEU A 268 8.71 3.00 -11.85
C LEU A 268 9.71 3.30 -12.96
N ARG A 269 10.90 3.78 -12.59
CA ARG A 269 12.02 3.86 -13.53
C ARG A 269 12.48 2.45 -13.87
N PRO A 270 12.64 2.10 -15.16
CA PRO A 270 13.23 0.83 -15.54
C PRO A 270 14.64 0.71 -14.94
N SER A 271 14.99 -0.49 -14.52
CA SER A 271 16.37 -0.84 -14.16
C SER A 271 17.04 -1.46 -15.40
N SER A 272 18.33 -1.17 -15.60
CA SER A 272 19.13 -1.73 -16.71
C SER A 272 19.21 -3.25 -16.68
N ASP A 273 19.00 -3.85 -15.51
CA ASP A 273 19.29 -5.25 -15.22
C ASP A 273 18.03 -6.06 -14.91
N GLN A 274 16.84 -5.45 -14.94
CA GLN A 274 15.60 -6.07 -14.44
C GLN A 274 14.52 -6.14 -15.51
N HIS A 275 14.08 -7.36 -15.82
CA HIS A 275 12.83 -7.62 -16.53
C HIS A 275 11.70 -7.74 -15.49
N GLY A 276 10.67 -6.90 -15.56
CA GLY A 276 9.43 -7.03 -14.77
C GLY A 276 9.50 -6.54 -13.34
N LEU A 277 9.99 -5.31 -13.12
CA LEU A 277 9.99 -4.69 -11.81
C LEU A 277 8.57 -4.25 -11.42
N SER A 278 8.03 -4.86 -10.37
CA SER A 278 6.78 -4.47 -9.71
C SER A 278 6.93 -4.41 -8.19
N SER A 279 6.05 -3.64 -7.54
CA SER A 279 6.02 -3.50 -6.08
C SER A 279 4.68 -2.98 -5.60
N SER A 280 4.26 -3.45 -4.44
CA SER A 280 3.14 -2.93 -3.64
C SER A 280 3.59 -2.79 -2.20
N THR A 281 2.91 -1.95 -1.42
CA THR A 281 3.23 -1.76 -0.01
C THR A 281 1.95 -1.79 0.83
N ARG A 282 2.08 -2.32 2.06
CA ARG A 282 0.97 -2.38 3.02
C ARG A 282 0.38 -1.00 3.34
N GLU A 283 1.21 0.05 3.32
CA GLU A 283 0.77 1.43 3.62
C GLU A 283 0.03 2.10 2.46
N ALA A 284 0.31 1.70 1.21
CA ALA A 284 -0.31 2.25 0.00
C ALA A 284 -1.39 1.31 -0.57
N TYR A 285 -2.36 0.90 0.25
CA TYR A 285 -3.42 -0.03 -0.17
C TYR A 285 -4.11 0.43 -1.47
N GLY A 286 -4.02 -0.43 -2.48
CA GLY A 286 -4.56 -0.24 -3.83
C GLY A 286 -3.59 0.31 -4.88
N ALA A 287 -2.36 0.66 -4.48
CA ALA A 287 -1.30 1.08 -5.40
C ALA A 287 -0.43 -0.11 -5.86
N VAL A 288 -0.30 -0.23 -7.18
CA VAL A 288 0.58 -1.18 -7.86
C VAL A 288 1.63 -0.38 -8.60
N ALA A 289 2.89 -0.47 -8.18
CA ALA A 289 4.00 0.18 -8.85
C ALA A 289 4.65 -0.77 -9.84
N VAL A 290 4.85 -0.33 -11.08
CA VAL A 290 5.37 -1.16 -12.16
C VAL A 290 6.29 -0.34 -13.06
N ALA A 291 7.44 -0.91 -13.41
CA ALA A 291 8.26 -0.37 -14.49
C ALA A 291 7.60 -0.70 -15.83
N SER A 292 7.66 0.24 -16.78
CA SER A 292 7.02 0.07 -18.09
C SER A 292 7.42 -1.25 -18.73
N GLU A 293 6.44 -2.12 -18.97
CA GLU A 293 6.63 -3.39 -19.67
C GLU A 293 5.95 -3.36 -21.03
N SER A 294 6.68 -3.77 -22.06
CA SER A 294 6.15 -3.84 -23.43
C SER A 294 5.32 -5.09 -23.69
N ASP A 295 5.47 -6.12 -22.87
CA ASP A 295 4.69 -7.36 -22.95
C ASP A 295 3.45 -7.28 -22.03
N PRO A 296 2.23 -7.29 -22.60
CA PRO A 296 0.99 -7.29 -21.82
C PRO A 296 0.87 -8.45 -20.83
N ALA A 297 1.47 -9.62 -21.13
CA ALA A 297 1.44 -10.77 -20.23
C ALA A 297 2.28 -10.54 -18.96
N ARG A 298 3.35 -9.75 -19.04
CA ARG A 298 4.17 -9.36 -17.88
C ARG A 298 3.43 -8.37 -16.99
N LEU A 299 2.76 -7.38 -17.59
CA LEU A 299 1.92 -6.46 -16.82
C LEU A 299 0.73 -7.19 -16.17
N ALA A 300 0.10 -8.15 -16.86
CA ALA A 300 -0.94 -8.99 -16.29
C ALA A 300 -0.44 -9.83 -15.10
N GLU A 301 0.74 -10.46 -15.20
CA GLU A 301 1.40 -11.16 -14.09
C GLU A 301 1.65 -10.23 -12.91
N ALA A 302 2.24 -9.05 -13.16
CA ALA A 302 2.53 -8.06 -12.12
C ALA A 302 1.25 -7.59 -11.41
N VAL A 303 0.18 -7.29 -12.15
CA VAL A 303 -1.09 -6.87 -11.54
C VAL A 303 -1.67 -7.97 -10.66
N LEU A 304 -1.67 -9.24 -11.10
CA LEU A 304 -2.12 -10.36 -10.27
C LEU A 304 -1.28 -10.51 -9.01
N HIS A 305 0.05 -10.46 -9.16
CA HIS A 305 1.01 -10.63 -8.08
C HIS A 305 0.88 -9.53 -7.03
N GLU A 306 0.90 -8.26 -7.46
CA GLU A 306 0.82 -7.11 -6.54
C GLU A 306 -0.57 -6.98 -5.92
N THR A 307 -1.64 -7.31 -6.65
CA THR A 307 -2.98 -7.35 -6.07
C THR A 307 -3.09 -8.42 -4.98
N ALA A 308 -2.42 -9.57 -5.15
CA ALA A 308 -2.38 -10.60 -4.12
C ALA A 308 -1.66 -10.10 -2.86
N HIS A 309 -0.53 -9.40 -3.01
CA HIS A 309 0.12 -8.72 -1.88
C HIS A 309 -0.83 -7.73 -1.17
N ILE A 310 -1.56 -6.90 -1.91
CA ILE A 310 -2.53 -5.94 -1.35
C ILE A 310 -3.64 -6.67 -0.59
N ALA A 311 -4.21 -7.74 -1.17
CA ALA A 311 -5.29 -8.51 -0.54
C ALA A 311 -4.83 -9.17 0.76
N LEU A 312 -3.68 -9.83 0.76
CA LEU A 312 -3.14 -10.48 1.95
C LEU A 312 -2.74 -9.46 3.00
N ALA A 313 -2.10 -8.35 2.61
CA ALA A 313 -1.75 -7.25 3.51
C ALA A 313 -2.99 -6.71 4.24
N ALA A 314 -4.11 -6.56 3.52
CA ALA A 314 -5.38 -6.15 4.11
C ALA A 314 -5.99 -7.23 5.03
N LEU A 315 -5.79 -8.52 4.75
CA LEU A 315 -6.24 -9.59 5.63
C LEU A 315 -5.43 -9.64 6.93
N VAL A 316 -4.10 -9.54 6.86
CA VAL A 316 -3.22 -9.60 8.04
C VAL A 316 -3.25 -8.32 8.88
N ASP A 317 -3.95 -7.28 8.42
CA ASP A 317 -4.38 -6.16 9.26
C ASP A 317 -5.56 -6.51 10.18
N LEU A 318 -6.28 -7.61 9.88
CA LEU A 318 -7.49 -8.03 10.58
C LEU A 318 -7.30 -9.31 11.41
N VAL A 319 -6.42 -10.20 10.97
CA VAL A 319 -6.17 -11.48 11.64
C VAL A 319 -4.68 -11.84 11.56
N ASP A 320 -4.11 -12.24 12.69
CA ASP A 320 -2.76 -12.77 12.72
C ASP A 320 -2.76 -14.20 12.14
N LEU A 321 -2.17 -14.38 10.96
CA LEU A 321 -1.93 -15.70 10.36
C LEU A 321 -0.65 -16.36 10.88
N VAL A 322 0.26 -15.55 11.43
CA VAL A 322 1.55 -15.97 11.96
C VAL A 322 1.73 -15.29 13.32
N ASP A 323 2.34 -15.97 14.28
CA ASP A 323 2.70 -15.37 15.56
C ASP A 323 3.57 -14.12 15.35
N PRO A 324 3.13 -12.93 15.78
CA PRO A 324 3.88 -11.69 15.62
C PRO A 324 5.21 -11.67 16.41
N HIS A 325 5.43 -12.61 17.34
CA HIS A 325 6.67 -12.75 18.09
C HIS A 325 7.65 -13.74 17.49
N ASP A 326 7.26 -14.51 16.46
CA ASP A 326 8.19 -15.40 15.77
C ASP A 326 9.30 -14.62 15.07
N ARG A 327 10.53 -15.13 15.18
CA ARG A 327 11.73 -14.53 14.58
C ARG A 327 12.49 -15.53 13.70
N THR A 328 11.93 -16.71 13.47
CA THR A 328 12.56 -17.73 12.63
C THR A 328 12.65 -17.23 11.20
N ARG A 329 13.71 -17.65 10.49
CA ARG A 329 13.98 -17.23 9.12
C ARG A 329 14.24 -18.42 8.23
N HIS A 330 13.76 -18.35 7.00
CA HIS A 330 13.84 -19.43 6.04
C HIS A 330 14.27 -18.91 4.66
N THR A 331 15.12 -19.67 3.98
CA THR A 331 15.55 -19.39 2.61
C THR A 331 14.46 -19.82 1.63
N VAL A 332 14.18 -19.01 0.60
CA VAL A 332 13.12 -19.29 -0.40
C VAL A 332 13.67 -19.14 -1.82
N GLY A 333 13.10 -19.85 -2.79
CA GLY A 333 13.63 -19.88 -4.16
C GLY A 333 13.58 -18.55 -4.93
N TRP A 334 12.74 -17.59 -4.52
CA TRP A 334 12.59 -16.30 -5.20
C TRP A 334 13.43 -15.16 -4.60
N ARG A 335 14.15 -15.39 -3.50
CA ARG A 335 14.98 -14.35 -2.87
C ARG A 335 16.17 -14.95 -2.12
N PRO A 336 17.38 -14.35 -2.24
CA PRO A 336 18.57 -14.91 -1.60
C PRO A 336 18.59 -14.75 -0.07
N ASP A 337 18.02 -13.68 0.49
CA ASP A 337 18.05 -13.46 1.95
C ASP A 337 16.97 -14.28 2.70
N PRO A 338 17.31 -14.87 3.85
CA PRO A 338 16.35 -15.59 4.69
C PRO A 338 15.22 -14.69 5.20
N ARG A 339 13.98 -15.16 5.05
CA ARG A 339 12.74 -14.43 5.30
C ARG A 339 12.02 -14.90 6.55
N PRO A 340 11.41 -14.00 7.34
CA PRO A 340 10.53 -14.40 8.43
C PRO A 340 9.28 -15.13 7.89
N VAL A 341 8.67 -16.00 8.70
CA VAL A 341 7.52 -16.83 8.28
C VAL A 341 6.38 -16.02 7.64
N ALA A 342 6.05 -14.85 8.20
CA ALA A 342 5.03 -13.96 7.62
C ALA A 342 5.38 -13.49 6.20
N ALA A 343 6.66 -13.25 5.92
CA ALA A 343 7.13 -12.87 4.59
C ALA A 343 7.19 -14.07 3.63
N VAL A 344 7.52 -15.27 4.13
CA VAL A 344 7.42 -16.52 3.35
C VAL A 344 5.97 -16.75 2.92
N LEU A 345 5.02 -16.70 3.86
CA LEU A 345 3.58 -16.82 3.59
C LEU A 345 3.11 -15.80 2.54
N THR A 346 3.61 -14.56 2.64
CA THR A 346 3.30 -13.48 1.70
C THR A 346 3.82 -13.78 0.29
N GLY A 347 5.03 -14.32 0.17
CA GLY A 347 5.60 -14.72 -1.12
C GLY A 347 4.89 -15.93 -1.74
N ILE A 348 4.53 -16.94 -0.93
CA ILE A 348 3.71 -18.08 -1.38
C ILE A 348 2.42 -17.57 -2.01
N TYR A 349 1.68 -16.70 -1.30
CA TYR A 349 0.39 -16.21 -1.76
C TYR A 349 0.49 -15.43 -3.08
N ALA A 350 1.51 -14.58 -3.23
CA ALA A 350 1.70 -13.81 -4.47
C ALA A 350 2.15 -14.65 -5.67
N HIS A 351 2.97 -15.69 -5.45
CA HIS A 351 3.33 -16.65 -6.51
C HIS A 351 2.19 -17.61 -6.85
N LEU A 352 1.38 -18.01 -5.85
CA LEU A 352 0.18 -18.81 -6.06
C LEU A 352 -0.82 -18.06 -6.95
N ALA A 353 -0.93 -16.74 -6.78
CA ALA A 353 -1.89 -15.91 -7.49
C ALA A 353 -1.73 -15.90 -9.02
N VAL A 354 -0.54 -16.23 -9.54
CA VAL A 354 -0.25 -16.22 -10.99
C VAL A 354 -0.30 -17.60 -11.64
N LEU A 355 -0.41 -18.70 -10.87
CA LEU A 355 -0.33 -20.06 -11.42
C LEU A 355 -1.46 -20.34 -12.42
N GLU A 356 -2.71 -20.05 -12.06
CA GLU A 356 -3.86 -20.32 -12.94
C GLU A 356 -3.75 -19.56 -14.26
N PHE A 357 -3.29 -18.31 -14.21
CA PHE A 357 -3.08 -17.46 -15.37
C PHE A 357 -2.09 -18.10 -16.34
N TRP A 358 -0.89 -18.46 -15.84
CA TRP A 358 0.13 -19.09 -16.68
C TRP A 358 -0.28 -20.49 -17.16
N ARG A 359 -1.02 -21.24 -16.36
CA ARG A 359 -1.57 -22.55 -16.74
C ARG A 359 -2.56 -22.47 -17.89
N ARG A 360 -3.54 -21.55 -17.81
CA ARG A 360 -4.50 -21.34 -18.90
C ARG A 360 -3.82 -20.77 -20.14
N ARG A 361 -2.88 -19.84 -19.98
CA ARG A 361 -2.11 -19.29 -21.10
C ARG A 361 -1.29 -20.38 -21.81
N ALA A 362 -0.57 -21.22 -21.08
CA ALA A 362 0.20 -22.33 -21.66
C ALA A 362 -0.66 -23.33 -22.45
N ARG A 363 -1.94 -23.52 -22.06
CA ARG A 363 -2.89 -24.38 -22.77
C ARG A 363 -3.50 -23.73 -24.00
N ASN A 364 -3.70 -22.41 -23.96
CA ASN A 364 -4.46 -21.67 -24.98
C ASN A 364 -3.59 -20.99 -26.03
N THR A 365 -2.28 -20.85 -25.79
CA THR A 365 -1.32 -20.32 -26.77
C THR A 365 -0.53 -21.44 -27.45
N ARG A 366 0.30 -21.09 -28.45
CA ARG A 366 1.14 -22.05 -29.19
C ARG A 366 2.56 -21.49 -29.37
N GLY A 367 3.50 -22.36 -29.76
CA GLY A 367 4.85 -21.94 -30.15
C GLY A 367 5.65 -21.33 -28.98
N ALA A 368 6.28 -20.18 -29.21
CA ALA A 368 7.14 -19.52 -28.23
C ALA A 368 6.37 -19.07 -26.98
N GLU A 369 5.16 -18.52 -27.16
CA GLU A 369 4.32 -18.06 -26.05
C GLU A 369 3.92 -19.19 -25.10
N ALA A 370 3.57 -20.36 -25.65
CA ALA A 370 3.23 -21.53 -24.83
C ALA A 370 4.43 -22.04 -24.02
N ARG A 371 5.63 -22.03 -24.62
CA ARG A 371 6.88 -22.40 -23.94
C ARG A 371 7.22 -21.42 -22.82
N GLU A 372 7.11 -20.12 -23.07
CA GLU A 372 7.33 -19.11 -22.02
C GLU A 372 6.30 -19.26 -20.89
N ALA A 373 5.01 -19.40 -21.22
CA ALA A 373 3.97 -19.59 -20.22
C ALA A 373 4.20 -20.86 -19.37
N GLY A 374 4.63 -21.96 -20.01
CA GLY A 374 5.00 -23.20 -19.31
C GLY A 374 6.21 -23.03 -18.39
N ALA A 375 7.25 -22.32 -18.85
CA ALA A 375 8.44 -22.05 -18.05
C ALA A 375 8.12 -21.17 -16.82
N ARG A 376 7.26 -20.16 -16.99
CA ARG A 376 6.78 -19.30 -15.88
C ARG A 376 5.92 -20.06 -14.89
N LEU A 377 4.97 -20.85 -15.39
CA LEU A 377 4.14 -21.74 -14.57
C LEU A 377 5.01 -22.65 -13.71
N HIS A 378 5.99 -23.33 -14.32
CA HIS A 378 6.88 -24.24 -13.61
C HIS A 378 7.72 -23.52 -12.55
N ARG A 379 8.31 -22.36 -12.89
CA ARG A 379 9.11 -21.57 -11.95
C ARG A 379 8.31 -21.16 -10.71
N HIS A 380 7.15 -20.53 -10.92
CA HIS A 380 6.31 -20.09 -9.80
C HIS A 380 5.75 -21.27 -9.01
N GLY A 381 5.34 -22.34 -9.69
CA GLY A 381 4.79 -23.52 -9.04
C GLY A 381 5.83 -24.27 -8.19
N ALA A 382 7.08 -24.38 -8.66
CA ALA A 382 8.17 -24.95 -7.89
C ALA A 382 8.45 -24.14 -6.62
N HIS A 383 8.55 -22.81 -6.74
CA HIS A 383 8.67 -21.91 -5.59
C HIS A 383 7.54 -22.11 -4.57
N VAL A 384 6.29 -22.14 -5.04
CA VAL A 384 5.12 -22.34 -4.18
C VAL A 384 5.17 -23.70 -3.48
N ALA A 385 5.44 -24.79 -4.20
CA ALA A 385 5.47 -26.13 -3.62
C ALA A 385 6.55 -26.29 -2.53
N GLU A 386 7.77 -25.79 -2.79
CA GLU A 386 8.87 -25.82 -1.83
C GLU A 386 8.55 -25.05 -0.55
N ALA A 387 8.06 -23.82 -0.69
CA ALA A 387 7.76 -22.97 0.45
C ALA A 387 6.50 -23.40 1.22
N LEU A 388 5.51 -24.02 0.56
CA LEU A 388 4.37 -24.65 1.24
C LEU A 388 4.82 -25.84 2.09
N ALA A 389 5.69 -26.70 1.57
CA ALA A 389 6.23 -27.84 2.32
C ALA A 389 7.01 -27.37 3.56
N MET A 390 7.74 -26.27 3.44
CA MET A 390 8.47 -25.65 4.54
C MET A 390 7.57 -25.13 5.67
N LEU A 391 6.39 -24.59 5.33
CA LEU A 391 5.46 -24.06 6.33
C LEU A 391 4.46 -25.10 6.86
N ASP A 392 4.41 -26.31 6.30
CA ASP A 392 3.51 -27.36 6.76
C ASP A 392 3.78 -27.74 8.21
N GLY A 393 2.75 -27.64 9.06
CA GLY A 393 2.87 -27.87 10.50
C GLY A 393 3.79 -26.90 11.26
N HIS A 394 4.22 -25.78 10.66
CA HIS A 394 5.15 -24.86 11.30
C HIS A 394 4.54 -24.21 12.56
N PRO A 395 5.21 -24.23 13.72
CA PRO A 395 4.63 -23.82 15.01
C PRO A 395 4.28 -22.32 15.08
N ALA A 396 4.91 -21.49 14.25
CA ALA A 396 4.58 -20.07 14.15
C ALA A 396 3.24 -19.77 13.47
N LEU A 397 2.61 -20.75 12.80
CA LEU A 397 1.28 -20.53 12.21
C LEU A 397 0.21 -20.52 13.31
N THR A 398 -0.61 -19.48 13.30
CA THR A 398 -1.81 -19.45 14.15
C THR A 398 -2.85 -20.44 13.63
N THR A 399 -3.92 -20.71 14.39
CA THR A 399 -5.00 -21.58 13.90
C THR A 399 -5.61 -21.08 12.58
N PRO A 400 -5.94 -19.79 12.40
CA PRO A 400 -6.33 -19.25 11.09
C PRO A 400 -5.23 -19.39 10.03
N GLY A 401 -3.96 -19.18 10.39
CA GLY A 401 -2.81 -19.35 9.50
C GLY A 401 -2.69 -20.76 8.92
N ALA A 402 -2.81 -21.77 9.78
CA ALA A 402 -2.77 -23.17 9.35
C ALA A 402 -3.95 -23.54 8.45
N VAL A 403 -5.14 -22.97 8.69
CA VAL A 403 -6.31 -23.14 7.80
C VAL A 403 -6.05 -22.48 6.44
N PHE A 404 -5.52 -21.26 6.45
CA PHE A 404 -5.20 -20.51 5.24
C PHE A 404 -4.14 -21.23 4.39
N LEU A 405 -3.08 -21.76 5.03
CA LEU A 405 -2.04 -22.55 4.36
C LEU A 405 -2.62 -23.79 3.67
N ARG A 406 -3.53 -24.53 4.32
CA ARG A 406 -4.14 -25.72 3.70
C ARG A 406 -4.91 -25.40 2.43
N HIS A 407 -5.68 -24.31 2.41
CA HIS A 407 -6.37 -23.87 1.19
C HIS A 407 -5.40 -23.42 0.09
N MET A 408 -4.24 -22.86 0.45
CA MET A 408 -3.17 -22.58 -0.52
C MET A 408 -2.56 -23.88 -1.08
N VAL A 409 -2.39 -24.92 -0.26
CA VAL A 409 -1.97 -26.26 -0.70
C VAL A 409 -2.99 -26.83 -1.68
N ASP A 410 -4.28 -26.81 -1.35
CA ASP A 410 -5.36 -27.30 -2.24
C ASP A 410 -5.33 -26.59 -3.60
N GLU A 411 -5.13 -25.26 -3.61
CA GLU A 411 -5.05 -24.46 -4.83
C GLU A 411 -3.77 -24.75 -5.65
N ALA A 412 -2.63 -24.96 -4.98
CA ALA A 412 -1.39 -25.35 -5.63
C ALA A 412 -1.50 -26.74 -6.28
N GLU A 413 -2.08 -27.71 -5.56
CA GLU A 413 -2.36 -29.06 -6.07
C GLU A 413 -3.32 -29.01 -7.27
N ARG A 414 -4.39 -28.19 -7.19
CA ARG A 414 -5.29 -27.93 -8.32
C ARG A 414 -4.52 -27.43 -9.54
N CYS A 415 -3.47 -26.63 -9.33
CA CYS A 415 -2.59 -26.11 -10.37
C CYS A 415 -1.52 -27.11 -10.86
N GLY A 416 -1.41 -28.29 -10.25
CA GLY A 416 -0.45 -29.34 -10.59
C GLY A 416 0.85 -29.29 -9.80
N PHE A 417 0.91 -28.54 -8.71
CA PHE A 417 2.10 -28.36 -7.87
C PHE A 417 1.81 -28.84 -6.45
N ARG A 418 2.18 -30.08 -6.17
CA ARG A 418 2.01 -30.69 -4.86
C ARG A 418 3.26 -30.44 -4.00
N PRO A 419 3.14 -29.93 -2.77
CA PRO A 419 4.26 -29.83 -1.84
C PRO A 419 4.73 -31.24 -1.45
N ASP A 420 6.03 -31.51 -1.54
CA ASP A 420 6.61 -32.76 -1.06
C ASP A 420 6.49 -32.87 0.46
N GLY A 421 6.12 -34.05 0.99
CA GLY A 421 6.06 -34.30 2.44
C GLY A 421 4.77 -33.87 3.16
N CYS A 422 3.87 -33.10 2.52
CA CYS A 422 2.54 -32.81 3.06
C CYS A 422 1.71 -34.11 3.12
N ARG A 423 1.31 -34.55 4.33
CA ARG A 423 0.46 -35.72 4.51
C ARG A 423 -0.94 -35.42 3.98
N ALA A 424 -1.35 -36.11 2.91
CA ALA A 424 -2.75 -36.14 2.50
C ALA A 424 -3.58 -36.77 3.62
N ILE A 425 -4.47 -35.99 4.24
CA ILE A 425 -5.55 -36.54 5.05
C ILE A 425 -6.78 -36.58 4.16
N HIS A 426 -7.11 -37.78 3.66
CA HIS A 426 -8.36 -38.00 2.93
C HIS A 426 -9.57 -37.61 3.81
N PRO A 427 -10.61 -36.99 3.23
CA PRO A 427 -11.83 -36.66 3.98
C PRO A 427 -12.63 -37.94 4.21
N GLY A 428 -12.34 -38.64 5.29
CA GLY A 428 -13.09 -39.78 5.76
C GLY A 428 -13.45 -39.64 7.23
N GLY A 429 -14.67 -39.16 7.53
CA GLY A 429 -15.32 -39.42 8.82
C GLY A 429 -15.99 -38.23 9.52
N GLY A 430 -17.28 -38.01 9.22
CA GLY A 430 -18.31 -37.56 10.19
C GLY A 430 -18.39 -36.06 10.54
N PRO A 431 -19.60 -35.54 10.85
CA PRO A 431 -19.80 -34.11 11.07
C PRO A 431 -19.31 -33.71 12.47
N SER A 432 -18.21 -32.95 12.54
CA SER A 432 -17.84 -32.24 13.75
C SER A 432 -18.67 -30.96 13.86
N ARG A 433 -19.50 -30.89 14.91
CA ARG A 433 -20.32 -29.72 15.22
C ARG A 433 -19.45 -28.47 15.35
N ALA A 434 -19.75 -27.46 14.52
CA ALA A 434 -19.18 -26.13 14.62
C ALA A 434 -19.51 -25.52 15.99
N SER A 435 -18.49 -25.36 16.84
CA SER A 435 -18.58 -24.53 18.04
C SER A 435 -18.33 -23.08 17.64
N LEU A 436 -19.39 -22.27 17.71
CA LEU A 436 -19.34 -20.82 17.62
C LEU A 436 -18.34 -20.28 18.65
N VAL A 437 -17.23 -19.70 18.21
CA VAL A 437 -16.32 -18.96 19.10
C VAL A 437 -16.95 -17.62 19.44
N ARG A 438 -17.45 -17.51 20.68
CA ARG A 438 -17.90 -16.27 21.30
C ARG A 438 -16.71 -15.70 22.06
N ALA A 439 -16.11 -14.61 21.58
CA ALA A 439 -15.20 -13.81 22.38
C ALA A 439 -16.03 -12.87 23.26
N THR A 440 -16.16 -13.17 24.56
CA THR A 440 -16.68 -12.23 25.56
C THR A 440 -15.53 -11.36 26.10
N PRO A 441 -15.74 -10.06 26.32
CA PRO A 441 -14.75 -9.21 26.99
C PRO A 441 -14.66 -9.60 28.47
N GLY A 442 -13.47 -9.95 28.96
CA GLY A 442 -13.21 -10.08 30.39
C GLY A 442 -13.04 -8.69 31.01
N ASP A 443 -13.81 -8.42 32.08
CA ASP A 443 -13.66 -7.24 32.93
C ASP A 443 -12.32 -7.26 33.71
N PRO A 444 -11.76 -6.09 34.07
CA PRO A 444 -10.47 -5.99 34.73
C PRO A 444 -10.63 -6.06 36.25
N ALA A 445 -9.96 -7.00 36.90
CA ALA A 445 -9.74 -6.96 38.33
C ALA A 445 -8.31 -7.38 38.69
N ALA A 446 -7.56 -6.35 39.12
CA ALA A 446 -6.53 -6.32 40.17
C ALA A 446 -5.67 -7.57 40.41
N LEU A 447 -4.37 -7.45 40.13
CA LEU A 447 -3.34 -7.97 41.03
C LEU A 447 -2.20 -6.94 41.16
N GLU A 448 -2.13 -6.33 42.34
CA GLU A 448 -0.98 -5.61 42.86
C GLU A 448 0.20 -6.57 43.11
N GLY A 449 1.41 -6.04 42.91
CA GLY A 449 2.47 -6.21 43.90
C GLY A 449 3.46 -7.35 43.70
N THR A 450 4.56 -7.07 42.98
CA THR A 450 5.88 -7.50 43.45
C THR A 450 6.97 -6.51 43.07
N ARG A 451 7.59 -5.93 44.10
CA ARG A 451 8.84 -5.17 44.06
C ARG A 451 10.01 -6.09 43.68
N TYR A 452 11.03 -5.59 42.98
CA TYR A 452 12.47 -5.80 43.28
C TYR A 452 13.28 -4.86 42.34
N THR A 453 13.78 -3.74 42.87
CA THR A 453 15.20 -3.40 43.13
C THR A 453 16.00 -2.87 41.95
N SER A 454 16.63 -1.73 42.24
CA SER A 454 17.43 -0.86 41.40
C SER A 454 18.95 -1.06 41.58
N LEU A 455 19.69 -0.58 40.57
CA LEU A 455 21.10 -0.07 40.52
C LEU A 455 22.21 -1.03 40.02
N PRO A 456 23.36 -0.51 39.50
CA PRO A 456 23.72 0.89 39.21
C PRO A 456 24.31 1.17 37.82
N SER A 457 24.36 2.48 37.53
CA SER A 457 25.16 3.22 36.55
C SER A 457 26.68 2.99 36.65
N GLN A 458 27.39 3.05 35.51
CA GLN A 458 28.73 3.63 35.45
C GLN A 458 28.89 4.57 34.25
N VAL A 459 29.50 5.71 34.56
CA VAL A 459 29.94 6.80 33.71
C VAL A 459 31.44 6.61 33.52
N GLU A 460 31.96 6.83 32.32
CA GLU A 460 33.34 7.29 32.13
C GLU A 460 33.41 8.24 30.93
N ALA A 461 34.20 9.30 31.11
CA ALA A 461 34.39 10.43 30.22
C ALA A 461 35.87 10.59 29.86
N GLY A 462 36.15 11.21 28.72
CA GLY A 462 37.42 11.85 28.33
C GLY A 462 37.22 12.52 26.96
N HIS A 463 37.18 13.86 26.84
CA HIS A 463 38.32 14.79 26.59
C HIS A 463 39.24 14.29 25.45
N ASP A 464 39.64 15.03 24.42
CA ASP A 464 39.79 16.48 24.18
C ASP A 464 40.11 16.69 22.67
N GLY A 465 40.03 17.92 22.18
CA GLY A 465 40.87 18.36 21.05
C GLY A 465 40.23 19.30 20.04
N ALA A 466 40.54 20.60 20.17
CA ALA A 466 40.10 21.71 19.34
C ALA A 466 41.00 22.00 18.11
N ALA A 467 40.47 22.91 17.26
CA ALA A 467 41.15 23.99 16.53
C ALA A 467 41.20 23.92 14.98
N GLY A 468 40.97 25.06 14.35
CA GLY A 468 41.53 25.41 13.03
C GLY A 468 40.57 26.10 12.07
N ALA A 469 40.84 27.37 11.76
CA ALA A 469 40.03 28.29 10.99
C ALA A 469 40.42 28.41 9.49
N ASP A 470 39.60 29.20 8.79
CA ASP A 470 39.87 30.08 7.64
C ASP A 470 39.69 29.67 6.16
N GLU A 471 38.74 30.41 5.57
CA GLU A 471 38.72 31.20 4.32
C GLU A 471 38.88 30.59 2.90
N LYS A 472 37.82 30.88 2.11
CA LYS A 472 37.75 31.37 0.72
C LYS A 472 38.28 30.48 -0.44
N ALA A 473 37.35 30.01 -1.28
CA ALA A 473 37.21 30.45 -2.68
C ALA A 473 35.96 29.86 -3.37
N SER A 474 35.38 30.69 -4.22
CA SER A 474 34.15 30.51 -5.01
C SER A 474 34.35 29.62 -6.25
N ALA A 475 33.37 28.76 -6.57
CA ALA A 475 32.76 28.67 -7.91
C ALA A 475 31.70 27.54 -8.00
N ILE A 476 30.45 27.94 -8.20
CA ILE A 476 29.45 27.39 -9.15
C ILE A 476 29.44 25.86 -9.35
N GLU A 477 28.54 25.17 -8.64
CA GLU A 477 27.77 24.05 -9.23
C GLU A 477 26.47 23.81 -8.43
N THR A 478 25.38 23.65 -9.17
CA THR A 478 24.00 23.78 -8.72
C THR A 478 23.53 22.52 -7.99
N ARG A 479 23.26 22.68 -6.69
CA ARG A 479 22.52 21.83 -5.73
C ARG A 479 21.90 20.51 -6.26
N ARG A 480 22.56 19.39 -5.92
CA ARG A 480 21.88 18.15 -5.52
C ARG A 480 21.29 18.35 -4.11
N GLY A 481 19.97 18.34 -3.99
CA GLY A 481 19.28 18.39 -2.70
C GLY A 481 19.29 17.03 -2.04
N ALA A 482 20.04 16.92 -0.94
CA ALA A 482 20.08 15.79 -0.03
C ALA A 482 18.70 15.55 0.61
N TRP A 483 17.98 14.55 0.11
CA TRP A 483 16.85 13.89 0.77
C TRP A 483 17.03 12.40 0.56
N GLY A 484 17.79 11.78 1.44
CA GLY A 484 18.13 10.37 1.30
C GLY A 484 19.06 9.93 2.41
N GLN A 485 18.63 10.07 3.66
CA GLN A 485 19.14 9.33 4.82
C GLN A 485 18.33 9.69 6.08
N SER A 486 17.35 8.84 6.42
CA SER A 486 17.01 8.43 7.80
C SER A 486 15.71 7.63 7.81
N THR A 487 15.75 6.44 7.21
CA THR A 487 14.81 5.33 7.49
C THR A 487 15.57 3.99 7.59
N ALA A 488 16.89 4.01 7.70
CA ALA A 488 17.77 2.85 7.50
C ALA A 488 18.12 2.04 8.76
N GLU A 489 17.53 2.32 9.93
CA GLU A 489 17.90 1.62 11.19
C GLU A 489 17.02 0.41 11.54
N TRP A 490 16.16 -0.02 10.62
CA TRP A 490 15.66 -1.41 10.58
C TRP A 490 16.27 -2.22 9.42
N CYS A 491 17.15 -1.61 8.62
CA CYS A 491 17.74 -2.19 7.39
C CYS A 491 19.28 -2.26 7.41
N ARG A 492 19.93 -2.13 8.57
CA ARG A 492 21.38 -2.37 8.67
C ARG A 492 21.68 -3.60 9.50
N GLU A 493 21.49 -4.75 8.87
CA GLU A 493 22.45 -5.85 8.96
C GLU A 493 22.51 -6.50 7.57
N SER A 494 23.73 -6.66 7.06
CA SER A 494 24.13 -7.25 5.76
C SER A 494 23.95 -6.39 4.49
N GLU A 495 25.04 -5.71 4.13
CA GLU A 495 25.38 -5.43 2.73
C GLU A 495 25.51 -6.76 1.98
N THR A 496 24.67 -7.00 0.97
CA THR A 496 25.01 -7.72 -0.26
C THR A 496 23.83 -7.63 -1.24
N ASN A 497 24.17 -7.53 -2.52
CA ASN A 497 23.30 -7.23 -3.65
C ASN A 497 22.05 -8.13 -3.80
N THR A 498 20.99 -7.50 -4.31
CA THR A 498 19.79 -8.07 -4.96
C THR A 498 18.54 -8.21 -4.08
N HIS A 499 17.65 -7.20 -4.18
CA HIS A 499 16.37 -7.12 -3.48
C HIS A 499 15.17 -7.25 -4.45
N TYR A 500 14.30 -8.24 -4.17
CA TYR A 500 12.88 -8.25 -4.54
C TYR A 500 12.04 -8.40 -3.27
N CYS A 501 10.95 -7.64 -3.16
CA CYS A 501 9.90 -7.67 -2.13
C CYS A 501 10.26 -7.13 -0.73
N ALA A 502 9.79 -5.90 -0.49
CA ALA A 502 9.71 -5.22 0.81
C ALA A 502 8.79 -5.96 1.79
#